data_AF-A0A8J5IU49-F1
#
_entry.id   AF-A0A8J5IU49-F1
#
_cell.length_a   1.000
_cell.length_b   1.000
_cell.length_c   1.000
_cell.angle_alpha   90.00
_cell.angle_beta   90.00
_cell.angle_gamma   90.00
#
_symmetry.space_group_name_H-M   'P 1'
#
loop_
_entity.id
_entity.type
_entity.pdbx_description
1 polymer ?
#
loop_
_entity_poly.entity_id
_entity_poly.type
_entity_poly.pdbx_seq_one_letter_code
_entity_poly.pdbx_strand_id
1 'polypeptide(L)'
;MSKLSLTMLAAAVMAASVGHVVGIPADAVVQNVSSVNASSASANDTNDAGVVASGHQIVDVSGAQACGGEGFNYSRFWVGPIPDGDATKLNCVPGYRCEMQGSSPIFWCKQYALPLNAKCGGYMFYTLFKCIDGTVCTIDPVRYEPRCLPGDKLSPSVINENA
;
A
#
# COMPACT_ATOMS: atom_id res chain seq x y z
N MET A 1 -26.28 -47.41 10.72
CA MET A 1 -26.89 -46.47 11.69
C MET A 1 -25.73 -45.96 12.52
N SER A 2 -25.30 -44.70 12.52
CA SER A 2 -26.02 -43.43 12.45
C SER A 2 -25.25 -42.39 11.64
N LYS A 3 -26.01 -41.55 10.94
CA LYS A 3 -25.59 -40.27 10.38
C LYS A 3 -25.39 -39.28 11.54
N LEU A 4 -24.31 -38.51 11.54
CA LEU A 4 -24.29 -37.23 12.24
C LEU A 4 -23.65 -36.18 11.34
N SER A 5 -24.57 -35.41 10.74
CA SER A 5 -24.37 -34.15 10.06
C SER A 5 -24.00 -33.09 11.10
N LEU A 6 -22.94 -32.32 10.86
CA LEU A 6 -22.71 -31.05 11.56
C LEU A 6 -22.49 -29.96 10.52
N THR A 7 -23.61 -29.37 10.10
CA THR A 7 -23.71 -28.05 9.51
C THR A 7 -23.44 -27.01 10.60
N MET A 8 -22.26 -26.36 10.59
CA MET A 8 -22.09 -25.13 11.37
C MET A 8 -22.38 -23.92 10.50
N LEU A 9 -23.30 -23.11 11.01
CA LEU A 9 -23.86 -21.90 10.44
C LEU A 9 -22.80 -20.82 10.21
N ALA A 10 -23.02 -20.07 9.13
CA ALA A 10 -22.39 -18.79 8.83
C ALA A 10 -22.69 -17.74 9.91
N ALA A 11 -21.69 -16.91 10.22
CA ALA A 11 -21.88 -15.60 10.82
C ALA A 11 -21.26 -14.56 9.86
N ALA A 12 -22.10 -13.98 9.01
CA ALA A 12 -21.75 -12.78 8.26
C ALA A 12 -21.91 -11.57 9.18
N VAL A 13 -20.81 -10.92 9.53
CA VAL A 13 -20.84 -9.62 10.22
C VAL A 13 -21.02 -8.54 9.17
N MET A 14 -22.25 -8.04 9.04
CA MET A 14 -22.54 -6.83 8.27
C MET A 14 -22.17 -5.61 9.12
N ALA A 15 -21.05 -4.96 8.81
CA ALA A 15 -20.74 -3.63 9.33
C ALA A 15 -21.42 -2.58 8.43
N ALA A 16 -22.54 -2.04 8.88
CA ALA A 16 -23.16 -0.86 8.29
C ALA A 16 -22.42 0.40 8.77
N SER A 17 -21.53 0.95 7.95
CA SER A 17 -21.01 2.31 8.16
C SER A 17 -21.87 3.32 7.40
N VAL A 18 -22.80 3.95 8.12
CA VAL A 18 -23.50 5.17 7.70
C VAL A 18 -22.49 6.33 7.70
N GLY A 19 -21.96 6.64 6.52
CA GLY A 19 -21.21 7.87 6.26
C GLY A 19 -22.10 8.86 5.54
N HIS A 20 -22.39 9.99 6.17
CA HIS A 20 -23.20 11.09 5.65
C HIS A 20 -22.67 11.61 4.30
N VAL A 21 -23.54 11.61 3.29
CA VAL A 21 -23.36 12.38 2.06
C VAL A 21 -23.88 13.79 2.35
N VAL A 22 -23.00 14.76 2.57
CA VAL A 22 -23.38 16.17 2.54
C VAL A 22 -23.39 16.60 1.08
N GLY A 23 -24.59 16.66 0.50
CA GLY A 23 -24.80 17.27 -0.80
C GLY A 23 -24.62 18.78 -0.70
N ILE A 24 -23.67 19.32 -1.46
CA ILE A 24 -23.58 20.77 -1.71
C ILE A 24 -24.36 21.02 -3.01
N PRO A 25 -25.49 21.75 -2.98
CA PRO A 25 -26.18 22.14 -4.20
C PRO A 25 -25.34 23.15 -4.99
N ALA A 26 -25.25 22.93 -6.29
CA ALA A 26 -24.85 23.94 -7.26
C ALA A 26 -25.91 25.06 -7.32
N ASP A 27 -25.45 26.28 -7.61
CA ASP A 27 -26.19 27.52 -7.89
C ASP A 27 -26.66 28.40 -6.70
N ALA A 28 -25.80 29.37 -6.35
CA ALA A 28 -26.15 30.77 -6.02
C ALA A 28 -24.83 31.58 -5.87
N VAL A 29 -24.34 32.27 -6.91
CA VAL A 29 -24.62 33.68 -7.24
C VAL A 29 -23.63 34.70 -6.60
N VAL A 30 -22.74 35.20 -7.47
CA VAL A 30 -22.44 36.63 -7.76
C VAL A 30 -21.65 37.50 -6.74
N GLN A 31 -20.49 37.93 -7.25
CA GLN A 31 -19.74 39.20 -7.05
C GLN A 31 -19.02 39.49 -5.72
N ASN A 32 -17.70 39.60 -5.82
CA ASN A 32 -17.06 40.87 -5.48
C ASN A 32 -15.91 41.16 -6.45
N VAL A 33 -16.10 42.19 -7.28
CA VAL A 33 -15.14 42.76 -8.22
C VAL A 33 -14.50 43.95 -7.52
N SER A 34 -13.17 43.96 -7.39
CA SER A 34 -12.26 45.12 -7.26
C SER A 34 -10.87 44.51 -7.01
N SER A 35 -9.81 44.72 -7.79
CA SER A 35 -9.44 45.90 -8.56
C SER A 35 -8.29 45.55 -9.52
N VAL A 36 -8.51 45.87 -10.80
CA VAL A 36 -7.57 46.40 -11.80
C VAL A 36 -6.07 46.32 -11.48
N ASN A 37 -5.34 45.50 -12.23
CA ASN A 37 -4.12 45.97 -12.87
C ASN A 37 -4.08 45.45 -14.33
N ALA A 38 -4.75 46.20 -15.21
CA ALA A 38 -4.59 46.04 -16.64
C ALA A 38 -3.23 46.62 -17.04
N SER A 39 -2.24 45.76 -17.27
CA SER A 39 -1.06 46.12 -18.06
C SER A 39 -1.14 45.32 -19.35
N SER A 40 -1.59 46.01 -20.38
CA SER A 40 -1.71 45.59 -21.77
C SER A 40 -0.36 45.18 -22.35
N ALA A 41 -0.24 43.95 -22.85
CA ALA A 41 0.65 43.63 -23.96
C ALA A 41 0.26 42.32 -24.66
N SER A 42 -0.06 42.47 -25.95
CA SER A 42 0.07 41.50 -27.04
C SER A 42 -0.65 40.15 -26.91
N ALA A 43 -1.74 40.03 -27.67
CA ALA A 43 -2.16 38.77 -28.26
C ALA A 43 -0.96 38.13 -28.98
N ASN A 44 -0.49 37.00 -28.43
CA ASN A 44 0.29 36.03 -29.17
C ASN A 44 -0.08 34.65 -28.60
N ASP A 45 -0.65 33.82 -29.46
CA ASP A 45 -0.95 32.41 -29.25
C ASP A 45 0.17 31.72 -28.48
N THR A 46 -0.09 31.34 -27.23
CA THR A 46 0.69 30.30 -26.57
C THR A 46 -0.28 29.49 -25.74
N ASN A 47 -0.47 28.25 -26.19
CA ASN A 47 -1.24 27.22 -25.51
C ASN A 47 -0.72 27.08 -24.08
N ASP A 48 -1.37 27.73 -23.13
CA ASP A 48 -1.14 27.52 -21.70
C ASP A 48 -1.82 26.19 -21.32
N ALA A 49 -1.24 25.10 -21.84
CA ALA A 49 -1.51 23.76 -21.35
C ALA A 49 -0.97 23.72 -19.92
N GLY A 50 -1.78 24.19 -18.97
CA GLY A 50 -1.47 24.17 -17.56
C GLY A 50 -0.89 22.81 -17.21
N VAL A 51 0.29 22.81 -16.60
CA VAL A 51 1.03 21.61 -16.23
C VAL A 51 0.09 20.72 -15.42
N VAL A 52 -0.41 19.65 -16.03
CA VAL A 52 -1.21 18.66 -15.33
C VAL A 52 -0.26 17.95 -14.37
N ALA A 53 -0.45 18.15 -13.07
CA ALA A 53 0.39 17.51 -12.06
C ALA A 53 0.38 15.98 -12.26
N SER A 54 1.56 15.37 -12.21
CA SER A 54 1.69 13.91 -12.30
C SER A 54 0.98 13.26 -11.11
N GLY A 55 0.27 12.17 -11.40
CA GLY A 55 -0.38 11.39 -10.36
C GLY A 55 0.64 10.59 -9.54
N HIS A 56 0.24 10.18 -8.34
CA HIS A 56 1.07 9.38 -7.45
C HIS A 56 0.24 8.38 -6.64
N GLN A 57 0.89 7.31 -6.22
CA GLN A 57 0.30 6.31 -5.35
C GLN A 57 0.14 6.85 -3.92
N ILE A 58 -1.03 6.67 -3.33
CA ILE A 58 -1.36 7.12 -1.97
C ILE A 58 -1.35 6.02 -0.92
N VAL A 59 -1.42 4.75 -1.33
CA VAL A 59 -1.41 3.60 -0.41
C VAL A 59 -0.84 2.37 -1.09
N ASP A 60 -0.05 1.59 -0.36
CA ASP A 60 0.52 0.33 -0.83
C ASP A 60 -0.54 -0.77 -0.95
N VAL A 61 -0.37 -1.62 -1.97
CA VAL A 61 -1.24 -2.79 -2.19
C VAL A 61 -0.91 -3.87 -1.17
N SER A 62 -1.94 -4.52 -0.59
CA SER A 62 -1.70 -5.58 0.40
C SER A 62 -1.07 -6.83 -0.22
N GLY A 63 -0.44 -7.66 0.62
CA GLY A 63 0.22 -8.88 0.17
C GLY A 63 -0.74 -9.84 -0.57
N ALA A 64 -0.24 -10.50 -1.61
CA ALA A 64 -0.98 -11.46 -2.45
C ALA A 64 -2.22 -10.89 -3.18
N GLN A 65 -2.34 -9.56 -3.31
CA GLN A 65 -3.37 -8.92 -4.12
C GLN A 65 -2.85 -8.53 -5.51
N ALA A 66 -3.78 -8.28 -6.44
CA ALA A 66 -3.46 -7.67 -7.72
C ALA A 66 -2.96 -6.23 -7.50
N CYS A 67 -1.91 -5.84 -8.23
CA CYS A 67 -1.19 -4.58 -8.02
C CYS A 67 -1.00 -3.76 -9.31
N GLY A 68 -1.78 -4.07 -10.33
CA GLY A 68 -1.72 -3.39 -11.62
C GLY A 68 -2.01 -4.34 -12.78
N GLY A 69 -1.90 -3.81 -13.98
CA GLY A 69 -2.16 -4.54 -15.22
C GLY A 69 -3.45 -4.13 -15.92
N GLU A 70 -3.75 -4.82 -17.01
CA GLU A 70 -4.90 -4.53 -17.86
C GLU A 70 -6.23 -4.67 -17.08
N GLY A 71 -7.08 -3.66 -17.09
CA GLY A 71 -8.35 -3.68 -16.37
C GLY A 71 -8.24 -3.57 -14.84
N PHE A 72 -7.05 -3.30 -14.29
CA PHE A 72 -6.89 -3.02 -12.87
C PHE A 72 -7.45 -1.64 -12.49
N ASN A 73 -8.19 -1.57 -11.38
CA ASN A 73 -8.75 -0.31 -10.89
C ASN A 73 -7.77 0.42 -9.97
N TYR A 74 -7.13 1.47 -10.51
CA TYR A 74 -6.16 2.31 -9.79
C TYR A 74 -6.79 3.35 -8.87
N SER A 75 -8.11 3.61 -8.93
CA SER A 75 -8.75 4.74 -8.25
C SER A 75 -8.66 4.70 -6.73
N ARG A 76 -8.41 3.52 -6.16
CA ARG A 76 -8.24 3.33 -4.71
C ARG A 76 -6.82 3.55 -4.22
N PHE A 77 -5.85 3.51 -5.13
CA PHE A 77 -4.43 3.53 -4.81
C PHE A 77 -3.74 4.78 -5.34
N TRP A 78 -4.39 5.57 -6.20
CA TRP A 78 -3.78 6.64 -6.96
C TRP A 78 -4.55 7.96 -6.87
N VAL A 79 -3.83 9.08 -6.83
CA VAL A 79 -4.39 10.44 -6.89
C VAL A 79 -3.76 11.20 -8.06
N GLY A 80 -4.56 12.02 -8.72
CA GLY A 80 -4.18 12.72 -9.96
C GLY A 80 -4.56 11.93 -11.20
N PRO A 81 -3.96 12.22 -12.37
CA PRO A 81 -4.19 11.47 -13.59
C PRO A 81 -3.92 9.98 -13.36
N ILE A 82 -4.93 9.15 -13.65
CA ILE A 82 -4.82 7.69 -13.56
C ILE A 82 -3.78 7.24 -14.60
N PRO A 83 -2.81 6.39 -14.20
CA PRO A 83 -1.82 5.91 -15.14
C PRO A 83 -2.51 5.03 -16.18
N ASP A 84 -2.42 5.44 -17.45
CA ASP A 84 -2.70 4.55 -18.58
C ASP A 84 -1.61 3.48 -18.58
N GLY A 85 -1.95 2.27 -18.17
CA GLY A 85 -0.90 1.25 -18.12
C GLY A 85 -1.37 -0.11 -17.72
N ASP A 86 -1.58 -0.92 -18.74
CA ASP A 86 -1.52 -2.38 -18.73
C ASP A 86 -0.13 -2.86 -18.21
N ALA A 87 0.86 -1.97 -18.18
CA ALA A 87 2.21 -2.17 -17.64
C ALA A 87 2.46 -1.50 -16.28
N THR A 88 1.53 -0.70 -15.76
CA THR A 88 1.72 0.01 -14.49
C THR A 88 1.74 -0.98 -13.32
N LYS A 89 2.73 -0.81 -12.45
CA LYS A 89 2.93 -1.63 -11.25
C LYS A 89 2.90 -0.74 -10.02
N LEU A 90 1.95 -0.98 -9.14
CA LEU A 90 1.88 -0.31 -7.86
C LEU A 90 2.89 -0.90 -6.86
N ASN A 91 3.27 -0.09 -5.89
CA ASN A 91 4.01 -0.54 -4.72
C ASN A 91 3.13 -1.45 -3.87
N CYS A 92 3.72 -2.55 -3.41
CA CYS A 92 3.11 -3.46 -2.46
C CYS A 92 3.66 -3.19 -1.06
N VAL A 93 2.96 -3.68 -0.03
CA VAL A 93 3.47 -3.65 1.35
C VAL A 93 4.87 -4.27 1.46
N PRO A 94 5.72 -3.80 2.41
CA PRO A 94 7.08 -4.31 2.56
C PRO A 94 7.16 -5.84 2.62
N GLY A 95 8.10 -6.39 1.85
CA GLY A 95 8.28 -7.85 1.70
C GLY A 95 7.56 -8.42 0.48
N TYR A 96 6.76 -7.61 -0.22
CA TYR A 96 6.09 -7.97 -1.46
C TYR A 96 6.53 -7.07 -2.61
N ARG A 97 6.60 -7.63 -3.82
CA ARG A 97 6.92 -6.93 -5.06
C ARG A 97 5.84 -7.20 -6.09
N CYS A 98 5.47 -6.17 -6.84
CA CYS A 98 4.50 -6.29 -7.91
C CYS A 98 5.12 -6.97 -9.14
N GLU A 99 4.70 -8.21 -9.40
CA GLU A 99 5.30 -9.06 -10.42
C GLU A 99 4.23 -9.71 -11.30
N MET A 100 4.60 -10.00 -12.54
CA MET A 100 3.74 -10.73 -13.47
C MET A 100 3.65 -12.21 -13.05
N GLN A 101 2.48 -12.82 -13.21
CA GLN A 101 2.30 -14.25 -13.02
C GLN A 101 2.09 -14.94 -14.37
N GLY A 102 3.14 -15.60 -14.86
CA GLY A 102 3.12 -16.24 -16.18
C GLY A 102 2.85 -15.21 -17.28
N SER A 103 1.92 -15.54 -18.18
CA SER A 103 1.47 -14.65 -19.27
C SER A 103 0.24 -13.82 -18.92
N SER A 104 -0.08 -13.66 -17.63
CA SER A 104 -1.24 -12.88 -17.21
C SER A 104 -1.01 -11.39 -17.47
N PRO A 105 -2.01 -10.66 -18.02
CA PRO A 105 -1.94 -9.20 -18.13
C PRO A 105 -2.10 -8.50 -16.77
N ILE A 106 -2.34 -9.25 -15.68
CA ILE A 106 -2.46 -8.74 -14.31
C ILE A 106 -1.17 -9.00 -13.52
N PHE A 107 -0.72 -7.97 -12.80
CA PHE A 107 0.39 -8.08 -11.85
C PHE A 107 -0.13 -8.41 -10.45
N TRP A 108 0.67 -9.16 -9.69
CA TRP A 108 0.36 -9.61 -8.34
C TRP A 108 1.50 -9.28 -7.36
N CYS A 109 1.14 -8.88 -6.15
CA CYS A 109 2.09 -8.73 -5.06
C CYS A 109 2.59 -10.10 -4.61
N LYS A 110 3.82 -10.43 -4.99
CA LYS A 110 4.49 -11.68 -4.60
C LYS A 110 5.49 -11.44 -3.48
N GLN A 111 5.52 -12.35 -2.52
CA GLN A 111 6.46 -12.27 -1.41
C GLN A 111 7.88 -12.54 -1.91
N TYR A 112 8.79 -11.63 -1.60
CA TYR A 112 10.23 -11.79 -1.85
C TYR A 112 11.06 -11.70 -0.56
N ALA A 113 10.47 -11.20 0.52
CA ALA A 113 11.09 -11.09 1.83
C ALA A 113 10.05 -11.23 2.96
N LEU A 114 10.54 -11.57 4.14
CA LEU A 114 9.74 -11.68 5.35
C LEU A 114 9.47 -10.27 5.91
N PRO A 115 8.20 -9.89 6.13
CA PRO A 115 7.86 -8.58 6.69
C PRO A 115 8.35 -8.45 8.13
N LEU A 116 8.31 -7.22 8.66
CA LEU A 116 8.55 -6.94 10.07
C LEU A 116 7.72 -7.90 10.94
N ASN A 117 8.34 -8.40 12.01
CA ASN A 117 7.73 -9.36 12.93
C ASN A 117 7.38 -10.73 12.30
N ALA A 118 7.72 -11.03 11.05
CA ALA A 118 7.54 -12.41 10.57
C ALA A 118 8.50 -13.35 11.30
N LYS A 119 8.07 -14.60 11.54
CA LYS A 119 8.96 -15.68 11.98
C LYS A 119 9.99 -15.92 10.89
N CYS A 120 11.26 -15.93 11.25
CA CYS A 120 12.37 -16.02 10.30
C CYS A 120 13.28 -17.22 10.52
N GLY A 121 13.01 -18.01 11.56
CA GLY A 121 13.77 -19.22 11.87
C GLY A 121 13.04 -20.11 12.88
N GLY A 122 13.77 -21.08 13.41
CA GLY A 122 13.31 -21.97 14.47
C GLY A 122 13.29 -23.43 14.01
N TYR A 123 13.15 -24.33 14.97
CA TYR A 123 13.06 -25.76 14.68
C TYR A 123 11.87 -26.03 13.75
N MET A 124 12.13 -26.73 12.63
CA MET A 124 11.18 -27.03 11.55
C MET A 124 10.68 -25.83 10.71
N PHE A 125 11.19 -24.62 10.94
CA PHE A 125 10.84 -23.48 10.09
C PHE A 125 11.87 -23.32 8.97
N TYR A 126 11.47 -23.71 7.76
CA TYR A 126 12.28 -23.54 6.56
C TYR A 126 11.63 -22.48 5.67
N THR A 127 12.32 -21.37 5.48
CA THR A 127 11.98 -20.34 4.50
C THR A 127 13.21 -20.00 3.69
N LEU A 128 13.00 -19.69 2.41
CA LEU A 128 14.04 -19.18 1.53
C LEU A 128 14.14 -17.65 1.58
N PHE A 129 13.20 -17.00 2.27
CA PHE A 129 13.10 -15.55 2.30
C PHE A 129 13.97 -14.95 3.42
N LYS A 130 14.71 -13.90 3.07
CA LYS A 130 15.37 -13.02 4.05
C LYS A 130 14.36 -12.03 4.62
N CYS A 131 14.70 -11.41 5.75
CA CYS A 131 13.93 -10.28 6.27
C CYS A 131 14.00 -9.07 5.33
N ILE A 132 12.97 -8.21 5.36
CA ILE A 132 12.98 -6.93 4.62
C ILE A 132 14.15 -6.05 5.06
N ASP A 133 14.56 -5.14 4.17
CA ASP A 133 15.64 -4.19 4.45
C ASP A 133 15.36 -3.39 5.73
N GLY A 134 16.42 -3.13 6.51
CA GLY A 134 16.32 -2.50 7.84
C GLY A 134 15.91 -3.45 8.97
N THR A 135 15.61 -4.71 8.67
CA THR A 135 15.33 -5.75 9.68
C THR A 135 16.28 -6.93 9.56
N VAL A 136 16.54 -7.58 10.69
CA VAL A 136 17.41 -8.75 10.80
C VAL A 136 16.67 -9.87 11.51
N CYS A 137 17.01 -11.11 11.17
CA CYS A 137 16.47 -12.28 11.85
C CYS A 137 17.19 -12.46 13.19
N THR A 138 16.46 -12.29 14.29
CA THR A 138 17.00 -12.36 15.66
C THR A 138 15.93 -12.81 16.65
N ILE A 139 16.34 -13.22 17.85
CA ILE A 139 15.40 -13.73 18.87
C ILE A 139 14.58 -12.56 19.43
N ASP A 140 13.26 -12.67 19.29
CA ASP A 140 12.29 -11.78 19.95
C ASP A 140 12.38 -12.01 21.47
N PRO A 141 12.70 -10.98 22.28
CA PRO A 141 12.91 -11.13 23.72
C PRO A 141 11.61 -11.41 24.49
N VAL A 142 10.44 -11.14 23.90
CA VAL A 142 9.13 -11.39 24.51
C VAL A 142 8.65 -12.80 24.19
N ARG A 143 8.83 -13.22 22.94
CA ARG A 143 8.30 -14.49 22.42
C ARG A 143 9.30 -15.64 22.47
N TYR A 144 10.59 -15.33 22.66
CA TYR A 144 11.70 -16.29 22.58
C TYR A 144 11.71 -17.09 21.26
N GLU A 145 11.33 -16.43 20.16
CA GLU A 145 11.35 -17.00 18.81
C GLU A 145 12.14 -16.10 17.85
N PRO A 146 12.83 -16.67 16.85
CA PRO A 146 13.51 -15.88 15.83
C PRO A 146 12.51 -15.18 14.90
N ARG A 147 12.57 -13.84 14.86
CA ARG A 147 11.68 -12.97 14.09
C ARG A 147 12.46 -11.85 13.39
N CYS A 148 11.90 -11.31 12.31
CA CYS A 148 12.45 -10.13 11.65
C CYS A 148 12.21 -8.88 12.50
N LEU A 149 13.26 -8.36 13.11
CA LEU A 149 13.22 -7.19 14.00
C LEU A 149 14.17 -6.09 13.49
N PRO A 150 13.96 -4.81 13.86
CA PRO A 150 14.83 -3.72 13.41
C PRO A 150 16.30 -3.94 13.78
N GLY A 151 17.20 -3.73 12.82
CA GLY A 151 18.64 -4.01 12.97
C GLY A 151 19.39 -3.15 13.98
N ASP A 152 18.84 -1.98 14.34
CA ASP A 152 19.58 -0.94 15.07
C ASP A 152 19.42 -0.99 16.61
N LYS A 153 18.82 -2.05 17.18
CA LYS A 153 18.46 -2.07 18.62
C LYS A 153 18.85 -3.33 19.41
N LEU A 154 19.68 -4.21 18.87
CA LEU A 154 20.11 -5.43 19.56
C LEU A 154 21.63 -5.52 19.69
N SER A 155 22.27 -4.43 20.12
CA SER A 155 23.57 -4.55 20.79
C SER A 155 23.29 -4.78 22.28
N PRO A 156 23.41 -6.01 22.81
CA PRO A 156 23.53 -6.16 24.25
C PRO A 156 24.83 -5.46 24.65
N SER A 157 24.69 -4.39 25.44
CA SER A 157 25.81 -3.75 26.10
C SER A 157 26.65 -4.84 26.77
N VAL A 158 27.89 -5.00 26.31
CA VAL A 158 28.89 -5.84 26.97
C VAL A 158 29.04 -5.29 28.38
N ILE A 159 28.50 -6.01 29.36
CA ILE A 159 28.74 -5.74 30.76
C ILE A 159 30.21 -6.11 30.98
N ASN A 160 31.05 -5.10 31.10
CA ASN A 160 32.46 -5.27 31.43
C ASN A 160 32.55 -5.66 32.91
N GLU A 161 32.46 -6.96 33.21
CA GLU A 161 32.83 -7.50 34.52
C GLU A 161 34.37 -7.52 34.61
N ASN A 162 34.95 -6.38 34.97
CA ASN A 162 36.25 -6.29 35.62
C ASN A 162 36.42 -4.88 36.20
N ALA A 163 36.05 -4.75 37.47
CA ALA A 163 36.49 -3.70 38.39
C ALA A 163 36.59 -4.30 39.80
#